data_AF-A0A3C1PAG8-F1
#
_entry.id   AF-A0A3C1PAG8-F1
#
_cell.length_a   1.000
_cell.length_b   1.000
_cell.length_c   1.000
_cell.angle_alpha   90.00
_cell.angle_beta   90.00
_cell.angle_gamma   90.00
#
_symmetry.space_group_name_H-M   'P 1'
#
loop_
_entity.id
_entity.type
_entity.pdbx_description
1 polymer ?
#
loop_
_entity_poly.entity_id
_entity_poly.type
_entity_poly.pdbx_seq_one_letter_code
_entity_poly.pdbx_strand_id
1 'polypeptide(L)'
;MVNTYATTATVNSEAKETAFVLWFDEVGISDIPSVGGKNASLGEMIRELTSQGVNVPNGFATTAYAYRYFIESAGLEKKLRELFADLDVEDMPNLRQRGKQARSLILDTPFPPELEAAITSAYKKLCERYSTDGDFCNQFGEEYKEECKRYSNDVDVAVRSSATAEDLP
;
A
#
# COMPACT_ATOMS: atom_id res chain seq x y z
N MET A 1 33.68 22.50 4.84
CA MET A 1 32.50 22.43 3.97
C MET A 1 31.76 21.16 4.36
N VAL A 2 30.71 21.30 5.17
CA VAL A 2 29.96 20.15 5.70
C VAL A 2 29.02 19.63 4.60
N ASN A 3 29.00 18.31 4.47
CA ASN A 3 28.52 17.53 3.34
C ASN A 3 27.00 17.67 3.11
N THR A 4 26.59 18.57 2.21
CA THR A 4 25.17 18.81 1.86
C THR A 4 24.46 17.57 1.29
N TYR A 5 25.20 16.61 0.74
CA TYR A 5 24.67 15.35 0.20
C TYR A 5 24.30 14.32 1.28
N ALA A 6 24.98 14.34 2.43
CA ALA A 6 24.64 13.45 3.54
C ALA A 6 23.31 13.89 4.18
N THR A 7 23.12 15.21 4.35
CA THR A 7 21.90 15.76 4.96
C THR A 7 20.64 15.46 4.13
N THR A 8 20.69 15.51 2.80
CA THR A 8 19.53 15.16 1.95
C THR A 8 19.22 13.67 1.95
N ALA A 9 20.23 12.79 1.97
CA ALA A 9 20.02 11.35 2.03
C ALA A 9 19.38 10.90 3.36
N THR A 10 19.82 11.46 4.49
CA THR A 10 19.28 11.14 5.82
C THR A 10 17.84 11.64 6.00
N VAL A 11 17.53 12.84 5.51
CA VAL A 11 16.15 13.38 5.54
C VAL A 11 15.22 12.54 4.67
N ASN A 12 15.70 12.04 3.53
CA ASN A 12 14.89 11.21 2.63
C ASN A 12 14.65 9.80 3.19
N SER A 13 15.60 9.24 3.95
CA SER A 13 15.40 7.96 4.64
C SER A 13 14.44 8.07 5.82
N GLU A 14 14.56 9.12 6.65
CA GLU A 14 13.64 9.35 7.77
C GLU A 14 12.20 9.58 7.28
N ALA A 15 12.02 10.36 6.21
CA ALA A 15 10.70 10.57 5.61
C ALA A 15 10.08 9.25 5.12
N LYS A 16 10.91 8.33 4.60
CA LYS A 16 10.48 7.01 4.11
C LYS A 16 10.10 6.05 5.22
N GLU A 17 10.80 6.08 6.35
CA GLU A 17 10.51 5.24 7.53
C GLU A 17 9.13 5.52 8.13
N THR A 18 8.69 6.79 8.09
CA THR A 18 7.38 7.21 8.60
C THR A 18 6.35 7.47 7.50
N ALA A 19 6.65 7.14 6.25
CA ALA A 19 5.69 7.32 5.16
C ALA A 19 4.55 6.31 5.29
N PHE A 20 3.31 6.72 5.03
CA PHE A 20 2.18 5.78 4.94
C PHE A 20 2.12 5.03 3.61
N VAL A 21 2.59 5.69 2.55
CA VAL A 21 2.54 5.19 1.17
C VAL A 21 3.89 5.45 0.51
N LEU A 22 4.37 4.49 -0.29
CA LEU A 22 5.55 4.62 -1.14
C LEU A 22 5.22 4.15 -2.55
N TRP A 23 5.67 4.89 -3.57
CA TRP A 23 5.46 4.49 -4.96
C TRP A 23 6.41 3.36 -5.37
N PHE A 24 5.99 2.51 -6.30
CA PHE A 24 6.85 1.40 -6.72
C PHE A 24 8.13 1.87 -7.41
N ASP A 25 8.11 3.03 -8.07
CA ASP A 25 9.29 3.67 -8.67
C ASP A 25 10.25 4.29 -7.64
N GLU A 26 9.88 4.31 -6.35
CA GLU A 26 10.67 4.87 -5.24
C GLU A 26 11.19 3.79 -4.27
N VAL A 27 10.87 2.50 -4.50
CA VAL A 27 11.25 1.40 -3.61
C VAL A 27 12.15 0.38 -4.30
N GLY A 28 12.97 -0.28 -3.49
CA GLY A 28 13.84 -1.37 -3.92
C GLY A 28 14.08 -2.40 -2.82
N ILE A 29 15.06 -3.27 -3.03
CA ILE A 29 15.37 -4.37 -2.10
C ILE A 29 15.74 -3.88 -0.68
N SER A 30 16.30 -2.67 -0.55
CA SER A 30 16.59 -2.06 0.75
C SER A 30 15.34 -1.71 1.56
N ASP A 31 14.17 -1.67 0.91
CA ASP A 31 12.91 -1.27 1.51
C ASP A 31 12.01 -2.45 1.91
N ILE A 32 12.50 -3.69 1.83
CA ILE A 32 11.78 -4.88 2.32
C ILE A 32 11.20 -4.69 3.72
N PRO A 33 11.93 -4.10 4.71
CA PRO A 33 11.35 -3.86 6.04
C PRO A 33 10.14 -2.91 6.05
N SER A 34 10.03 -2.06 5.02
CA SER A 34 8.98 -1.05 4.89
C SER A 34 7.81 -1.50 4.03
N VAL A 35 8.03 -2.25 2.95
CA VAL A 35 6.98 -2.59 1.97
C VAL A 35 6.82 -4.11 1.71
N GLY A 36 7.68 -4.94 2.28
CA GLY A 36 7.72 -6.38 2.07
C GLY A 36 8.38 -6.80 0.74
N GLY A 37 8.70 -8.10 0.64
CA GLY A 37 9.48 -8.67 -0.46
C GLY A 37 8.89 -8.48 -1.86
N LYS A 38 7.56 -8.65 -1.97
CA LYS A 38 6.86 -8.56 -3.26
C LYS A 38 6.87 -7.15 -3.82
N ASN A 39 6.56 -6.16 -2.99
CA ASN A 39 6.57 -4.75 -3.41
C ASN A 39 8.00 -4.27 -3.71
N ALA A 40 8.99 -4.67 -2.90
CA ALA A 40 10.39 -4.36 -3.16
C ALA A 40 10.86 -4.96 -4.50
N SER A 41 10.55 -6.24 -4.76
CA SER A 41 10.87 -6.90 -6.03
C SER A 41 10.18 -6.25 -7.24
N LEU A 42 8.93 -5.80 -7.07
CA LEU A 42 8.20 -5.08 -8.11
C LEU A 42 8.86 -3.73 -8.44
N GLY A 43 9.31 -2.99 -7.42
CA GLY A 43 10.07 -1.75 -7.60
C GLY A 43 11.40 -1.97 -8.33
N GLU A 44 12.13 -3.03 -7.99
CA GLU A 44 13.34 -3.43 -8.73
C GLU A 44 13.03 -3.71 -10.22
N MET A 45 11.97 -4.46 -10.52
CA MET A 45 11.58 -4.73 -11.90
C MET A 45 11.25 -3.44 -12.67
N ILE A 46 10.50 -2.51 -12.06
CA ILE A 46 10.18 -1.22 -12.69
C ILE A 46 11.47 -0.43 -12.97
N ARG A 47 12.40 -0.37 -12.02
CA ARG A 47 13.60 0.46 -12.16
C ARG A 47 14.59 -0.10 -13.18
N GLU A 48 14.78 -1.43 -13.19
CA GLU A 48 15.82 -2.08 -14.00
C GLU A 48 15.33 -2.53 -15.39
N LEU A 49 14.04 -2.85 -15.55
CA LEU A 49 13.50 -3.46 -16.78
C LEU A 49 12.69 -2.51 -17.66
N THR A 50 12.21 -1.38 -17.14
CA THR A 50 11.46 -0.40 -17.95
C THR A 50 12.29 0.13 -19.12
N SER A 51 13.60 0.38 -18.90
CA SER A 51 14.54 0.81 -19.95
C SER A 51 14.78 -0.26 -21.04
N GLN A 52 14.46 -1.51 -20.73
CA GLN A 52 14.59 -2.66 -21.62
C GLN A 52 13.27 -3.00 -22.34
N GLY A 53 12.24 -2.15 -22.20
CA GLY A 53 10.95 -2.30 -22.86
C GLY A 53 9.97 -3.25 -22.14
N VAL A 54 10.29 -3.69 -20.93
CA VAL A 54 9.34 -4.46 -20.10
C VAL A 54 8.35 -3.51 -19.46
N ASN A 55 7.08 -3.64 -19.80
CA ASN A 55 6.02 -2.82 -19.22
C ASN A 55 5.49 -3.48 -17.94
N VAL A 56 5.78 -2.85 -16.80
CA VAL A 56 5.27 -3.28 -15.48
C VAL A 56 4.26 -2.23 -15.00
N PRO A 57 3.03 -2.63 -14.63
CA PRO A 57 2.06 -1.70 -14.07
C PRO A 57 2.61 -1.04 -12.79
N ASN A 58 2.54 0.30 -12.74
CA ASN A 58 2.94 1.09 -11.60
C ASN A 58 1.78 1.17 -10.59
N GLY A 59 2.07 1.66 -9.40
CA GLY A 59 1.19 1.67 -8.25
C GLY A 59 1.94 2.14 -7.00
N PHE A 60 1.37 1.85 -5.84
CA PHE A 60 1.96 2.20 -4.57
C PHE A 60 1.73 1.11 -3.52
N ALA A 61 2.63 1.06 -2.55
CA ALA A 61 2.53 0.20 -1.38
C ALA A 61 2.11 1.03 -0.17
N THR A 62 1.20 0.50 0.66
CA THR A 62 1.13 0.91 2.07
C THR A 62 2.32 0.32 2.82
N THR A 63 2.82 1.05 3.81
CA THR A 63 4.03 0.64 4.53
C THR A 63 3.73 -0.13 5.81
N ALA A 64 4.75 -0.82 6.33
CA ALA A 64 4.72 -1.41 7.66
C ALA A 64 4.49 -0.34 8.75
N TYR A 65 4.94 0.90 8.53
CA TYR A 65 4.61 2.03 9.39
C TYR A 65 3.12 2.36 9.36
N ALA A 66 2.47 2.44 8.19
CA ALA A 66 1.02 2.63 8.09
C ALA A 66 0.24 1.56 8.85
N TYR A 67 0.66 0.30 8.75
CA TYR A 67 0.05 -0.79 9.49
C TYR A 67 0.21 -0.61 11.01
N ARG A 68 1.42 -0.33 11.51
CA ARG A 68 1.66 -0.08 12.94
C ARG A 68 0.85 1.12 13.45
N TYR A 69 0.86 2.21 12.70
CA TYR A 69 0.09 3.41 13.02
C TYR A 69 -1.41 3.12 13.13
N PHE A 70 -1.98 2.34 12.20
CA PHE A 70 -3.37 1.88 12.27
C PHE A 70 -3.67 1.07 13.54
N ILE A 71 -2.80 0.11 13.87
CA ILE A 71 -2.97 -0.76 15.04
C ILE A 71 -2.89 0.04 16.35
N GLU A 72 -1.95 0.98 16.43
CA GLU A 72 -1.71 1.81 17.61
C GLU A 72 -2.81 2.86 17.81
N SER A 73 -3.09 3.68 16.79
CA SER A 73 -4.00 4.82 16.92
C SER A 73 -5.46 4.39 17.10
N ALA A 74 -5.83 3.21 16.60
CA ALA A 74 -7.16 2.64 16.83
C ALA A 74 -7.28 1.83 18.13
N GLY A 75 -6.20 1.74 18.92
CA GLY A 75 -6.16 0.96 20.17
C GLY A 75 -6.39 -0.55 19.94
N LEU A 76 -6.10 -1.04 18.74
CA LEU A 76 -6.28 -2.44 18.38
C LEU A 76 -5.26 -3.33 19.06
N GLU A 77 -4.05 -2.82 19.31
CA GLU A 77 -2.99 -3.61 19.94
C GLU A 77 -3.45 -4.22 21.26
N LYS A 78 -3.99 -3.39 22.17
CA LYS A 78 -4.48 -3.85 23.47
C LYS A 78 -5.61 -4.88 23.31
N LYS A 79 -6.59 -4.61 22.44
CA LYS A 79 -7.73 -5.51 22.19
C LYS A 79 -7.27 -6.85 21.64
N LEU A 80 -6.31 -6.87 20.72
CA LEU A 80 -5.74 -8.08 20.15
C LEU A 80 -4.92 -8.87 21.17
N ARG A 81 -4.12 -8.19 22.01
CA ARG A 81 -3.38 -8.83 23.10
C ARG A 81 -4.31 -9.51 24.11
N GLU A 82 -5.38 -8.82 24.52
CA GLU A 82 -6.40 -9.39 25.41
C GLU A 82 -7.12 -10.57 24.75
N LEU A 83 -7.47 -10.45 23.46
CA LEU A 83 -8.11 -11.51 22.70
C LEU A 83 -7.24 -12.77 22.58
N PHE A 84 -5.92 -12.60 22.44
CA PHE A 84 -4.99 -13.72 22.28
C PHE A 84 -4.40 -14.24 23.60
N ALA A 85 -4.80 -13.70 24.75
CA ALA A 85 -4.25 -14.09 26.05
C ALA A 85 -4.47 -15.58 26.38
N ASP A 86 -5.52 -16.18 25.84
CA ASP A 86 -5.86 -17.60 25.98
C ASP A 86 -5.88 -18.34 24.63
N LEU A 87 -5.18 -17.81 23.63
CA LEU A 87 -5.05 -18.46 22.33
C LEU A 87 -4.24 -19.75 22.49
N ASP A 88 -4.87 -20.87 22.14
CA ASP A 88 -4.23 -22.17 22.03
C ASP A 88 -4.25 -22.61 20.56
N VAL A 89 -3.07 -22.80 19.99
CA VAL A 89 -2.89 -23.16 18.57
C VAL A 89 -3.15 -24.64 18.30
N GLU A 90 -3.11 -25.49 19.32
CA GLU A 90 -3.43 -26.91 19.23
C GLU A 90 -4.95 -27.17 19.42
N ASP A 91 -5.66 -26.22 20.03
CA ASP A 91 -7.12 -26.21 20.11
C ASP A 91 -7.73 -25.55 18.86
N MET A 92 -8.08 -26.37 17.87
CA MET A 92 -8.65 -25.91 16.60
C MET A 92 -9.94 -25.08 16.76
N PRO A 93 -10.92 -25.45 17.61
CA PRO A 93 -12.04 -24.59 17.97
C PRO A 93 -11.63 -23.21 18.52
N ASN A 94 -10.75 -23.16 19.52
CA ASN A 94 -10.25 -21.91 20.11
C ASN A 94 -9.57 -21.04 19.03
N LEU A 95 -8.59 -21.60 18.31
CA LEU A 95 -7.86 -20.92 17.24
C LEU A 95 -8.80 -20.32 16.19
N ARG A 96 -9.80 -21.09 15.74
CA ARG A 96 -10.78 -20.62 14.75
C ARG A 96 -11.63 -19.48 15.30
N GLN A 97 -12.06 -19.57 16.56
CA GLN A 97 -12.86 -18.55 17.22
C GLN A 97 -12.06 -17.25 17.41
N ARG A 98 -10.87 -17.34 18.00
CA ARG A 98 -9.98 -16.19 18.22
C ARG A 98 -9.55 -15.54 16.91
N GLY A 99 -9.20 -16.33 15.90
CA GLY A 99 -8.87 -15.83 14.57
C GLY A 99 -10.04 -15.10 13.89
N LYS A 100 -11.28 -15.60 14.06
CA LYS A 100 -12.47 -14.90 13.56
C LYS A 100 -12.67 -13.55 14.26
N GLN A 101 -12.56 -13.53 15.59
CA GLN A 101 -12.69 -12.31 16.39
C GLN A 101 -11.63 -11.26 16.02
N ALA A 102 -10.38 -11.69 15.81
CA ALA A 102 -9.29 -10.79 15.42
C ALA A 102 -9.52 -10.17 14.04
N ARG A 103 -9.97 -10.97 13.05
CA ARG A 103 -10.32 -10.45 11.72
C ARG A 103 -11.48 -9.47 11.78
N SER A 104 -12.53 -9.76 12.55
CA SER A 104 -13.63 -8.83 12.76
C SER A 104 -13.16 -7.52 13.37
N LEU A 105 -12.33 -7.56 14.43
CA LEU A 105 -11.76 -6.35 15.02
C LEU A 105 -11.03 -5.48 14.00
N ILE A 106 -10.22 -6.07 13.13
CA ILE A 106 -9.49 -5.33 12.09
C ILE A 106 -10.45 -4.76 11.03
N LEU A 107 -11.41 -5.56 10.55
CA LEU A 107 -12.34 -5.16 9.49
C LEU A 107 -13.35 -4.09 9.93
N ASP A 108 -13.78 -4.14 11.20
CA ASP A 108 -14.79 -3.23 11.75
C ASP A 108 -14.16 -1.91 12.24
N THR A 109 -12.82 -1.81 12.23
CA THR A 109 -12.11 -0.62 12.68
C THR A 109 -11.85 0.32 11.50
N PRO A 110 -12.35 1.57 11.53
CA PRO A 110 -12.11 2.53 10.47
C PRO A 110 -10.63 2.93 10.42
N PHE A 111 -10.16 3.33 9.24
CA PHE A 111 -8.83 3.91 9.13
C PHE A 111 -8.74 5.26 9.86
N PRO A 112 -7.58 5.57 10.46
CA PRO A 112 -7.27 6.92 10.90
C PRO A 112 -7.36 7.91 9.73
N PRO A 113 -7.86 9.14 9.96
CA PRO A 113 -8.05 10.12 8.89
C PRO A 113 -6.78 10.40 8.07
N GLU A 114 -5.61 10.40 8.70
CA GLU A 114 -4.33 10.65 8.06
C GLU A 114 -3.93 9.51 7.11
N LEU A 115 -4.20 8.26 7.51
CA LEU A 115 -3.95 7.09 6.67
C LEU A 115 -4.93 7.04 5.49
N GLU A 116 -6.21 7.27 5.76
CA GLU A 116 -7.26 7.34 4.73
C GLU A 116 -6.93 8.43 3.69
N ALA A 117 -6.53 9.62 4.16
CA ALA A 117 -6.15 10.73 3.30
C ALA A 117 -4.92 10.39 2.44
N ALA A 118 -3.90 9.72 3.01
CA ALA A 118 -2.72 9.32 2.28
C ALA A 118 -3.03 8.29 1.16
N ILE A 119 -3.82 7.26 1.47
CA ILE A 119 -4.25 6.25 0.49
C ILE A 119 -5.12 6.87 -0.60
N THR A 120 -6.10 7.69 -0.22
CA THR A 120 -7.00 8.36 -1.17
C THR A 120 -6.25 9.30 -2.10
N SER A 121 -5.29 10.06 -1.58
CA SER A 121 -4.47 10.97 -2.38
C SER A 121 -3.56 10.19 -3.34
N ALA A 122 -2.96 9.09 -2.89
CA ALA A 122 -2.14 8.23 -3.75
C ALA A 122 -2.98 7.58 -4.85
N TYR A 123 -4.19 7.11 -4.53
CA TYR A 123 -5.12 6.55 -5.51
C TYR A 123 -5.57 7.59 -6.55
N LYS A 124 -5.93 8.80 -6.14
CA LYS A 124 -6.26 9.89 -7.10
C LYS A 124 -5.10 10.20 -8.04
N LYS A 125 -3.87 10.27 -7.50
CA LYS A 125 -2.67 10.46 -8.32
C LYS A 125 -2.41 9.27 -9.25
N LEU A 126 -2.77 8.05 -8.84
CA LEU A 126 -2.71 6.88 -9.71
C LEU A 126 -3.73 6.99 -10.85
N CYS A 127 -4.97 7.38 -10.55
CA CYS A 127 -5.97 7.70 -11.57
C CYS A 127 -5.41 8.72 -12.56
N GLU A 128 -4.90 9.87 -12.11
CA GLU A 128 -4.31 10.90 -12.98
C GLU A 128 -3.19 10.38 -13.89
N ARG A 129 -2.35 9.43 -13.41
CA ARG A 129 -1.28 8.82 -14.21
C ARG A 129 -1.81 7.88 -15.32
N TYR A 130 -2.99 7.30 -15.11
CA TYR A 130 -3.55 6.25 -15.97
C TYR A 130 -4.84 6.66 -16.67
N SER A 131 -5.42 7.81 -16.34
CA SER A 131 -6.59 8.37 -17.02
C SER A 131 -6.26 8.60 -18.48
N THR A 132 -7.15 8.13 -19.34
CA THR A 132 -7.11 8.46 -20.77
C THR A 132 -7.60 9.89 -20.94
N ASP A 133 -6.96 10.67 -21.82
CA ASP A 133 -7.49 11.98 -22.22
C ASP A 133 -8.97 11.85 -22.60
N GLY A 134 -9.78 12.87 -22.27
CA GLY A 134 -11.22 12.90 -22.62
C GLY A 134 -11.48 12.72 -24.12
N ASP A 135 -10.44 12.86 -24.95
CA ASP A 135 -10.41 12.55 -26.37
C ASP A 135 -10.61 11.07 -26.69
N PHE A 136 -10.24 10.14 -25.81
CA PHE A 136 -10.61 8.72 -25.96
C PHE A 136 -12.14 8.56 -26.02
N CYS A 137 -12.85 9.28 -25.17
CA CYS A 137 -14.32 9.24 -25.16
C CYS A 137 -14.96 9.92 -26.37
N ASN A 138 -14.23 10.76 -27.11
CA ASN A 138 -14.71 11.35 -28.36
C ASN A 138 -14.79 10.35 -29.52
N GLN A 139 -14.24 9.14 -29.37
CA GLN A 139 -14.35 8.07 -30.37
C GLN A 139 -15.69 7.31 -30.31
N PHE A 140 -16.46 7.50 -29.23
CA PHE A 140 -17.76 6.87 -29.06
C PHE A 140 -18.90 7.84 -29.41
N GLY A 141 -20.04 7.30 -29.83
CA GLY A 141 -21.25 8.09 -30.06
C GLY A 141 -21.75 8.78 -28.78
N GLU A 142 -22.51 9.87 -28.93
CA GLU A 142 -23.00 10.70 -27.81
C GLU A 142 -23.76 9.90 -26.73
N GLU A 143 -24.37 8.77 -27.09
CA GLU A 143 -25.02 7.83 -26.17
C GLU A 143 -24.07 7.20 -25.13
N TYR A 144 -22.83 6.85 -25.54
CA TYR A 144 -21.84 6.18 -24.69
C TYR A 144 -20.78 7.12 -24.14
N LYS A 145 -20.76 8.37 -24.61
CA LYS A 145 -19.74 9.36 -24.27
C LYS A 145 -19.79 9.79 -22.80
N GLU A 146 -20.99 9.98 -22.25
CA GLU A 146 -21.17 10.32 -20.83
C GLU A 146 -20.84 9.14 -19.90
N GLU A 147 -21.09 7.91 -20.35
CA GLU A 147 -20.69 6.71 -19.62
C GLU A 147 -19.17 6.52 -19.65
N CYS A 148 -18.53 6.69 -20.82
CA CYS A 148 -17.07 6.68 -20.95
C CYS A 148 -16.40 7.75 -20.08
N LYS A 149 -16.92 8.97 -20.03
CA LYS A 149 -16.39 10.04 -19.15
C LYS A 149 -16.48 9.69 -17.66
N ARG A 150 -17.50 8.93 -17.27
CA ARG A 150 -17.66 8.46 -15.88
C ARG A 150 -16.61 7.39 -15.53
N TYR A 151 -16.34 6.47 -16.45
CA TYR A 151 -15.40 5.36 -16.22
C TYR A 151 -13.94 5.65 -16.63
N SER A 152 -13.64 6.77 -17.28
CA SER A 152 -12.28 7.14 -17.70
C SER A 152 -11.45 7.82 -16.59
N ASN A 153 -12.10 8.23 -15.50
CA ASN A 153 -11.43 8.91 -14.39
C ASN A 153 -11.02 7.98 -13.26
N ASP A 154 -11.67 6.82 -13.10
CA ASP A 154 -11.33 5.84 -12.09
C ASP A 154 -10.61 4.66 -12.73
N VAL A 155 -9.59 4.14 -12.07
CA VAL A 155 -8.77 3.03 -12.58
C VAL A 155 -8.96 1.80 -11.70
N ASP A 156 -9.27 0.68 -12.33
CA ASP A 156 -9.34 -0.60 -11.62
C ASP A 156 -7.94 -1.01 -11.14
N VAL A 157 -7.84 -1.39 -9.87
CA VAL A 157 -6.57 -1.76 -9.23
C VAL A 157 -6.62 -3.15 -8.62
N ALA A 158 -5.47 -3.82 -8.59
CA ALA A 158 -5.28 -5.03 -7.80
C ALA A 158 -4.71 -4.68 -6.43
N VAL A 159 -5.40 -5.08 -5.35
CA VAL A 159 -4.88 -4.98 -3.99
C VAL A 159 -4.29 -6.34 -3.58
N ARG A 160 -3.00 -6.37 -3.24
CA ARG A 160 -2.25 -7.60 -2.94
C ARG A 160 -1.52 -7.47 -1.61
N SER A 161 -1.36 -8.58 -0.90
CA SER A 161 -0.55 -8.63 0.32
C SER A 161 0.94 -8.76 -0.02
N SER A 162 1.76 -7.99 0.69
CA SER A 162 3.22 -8.07 0.67
C SER A 162 3.70 -8.02 2.12
N ALA A 163 4.05 -9.19 2.68
CA ALA A 163 4.50 -9.30 4.06
C ALA A 163 6.01 -9.01 4.15
N THR A 164 6.44 -8.45 5.28
CA THR A 164 7.86 -8.24 5.59
C THR A 164 8.58 -9.52 6.00
N ALA A 165 7.83 -10.56 6.38
CA ALA A 165 8.33 -11.80 6.96
C ALA A 165 8.54 -12.95 5.96
N GLU A 166 8.15 -12.81 4.69
CA GLU A 166 8.41 -13.84 3.67
C GLU A 166 9.92 -14.01 3.39
N ASP A 167 10.74 -13.01 3.76
CA ASP A 167 12.18 -12.96 3.52
C ASP A 167 13.02 -12.76 4.80
N LEU A 168 12.51 -13.18 5.97
CA LEU A 168 13.35 -13.26 7.17
C LEU A 168 14.28 -14.48 7.05
N PRO A 169 15.59 -14.34 7.30
CA PRO A 169 16.53 -15.47 7.30
C PRO A 169 16.23 -16.51 8.37
#